data_AF-A0A847YE32-F1
#
_entry.id   AF-A0A847YE32-F1
#
_cell.length_a   1.000
_cell.length_b   1.000
_cell.length_c   1.000
_cell.angle_alpha   90.00
_cell.angle_beta   90.00
_cell.angle_gamma   90.00
#
_symmetry.space_group_name_H-M   'P 1'
#
loop_
_entity.id
_entity.type
_entity.pdbx_description
1 polymer ?
#
loop_
_entity_poly.entity_id
_entity_poly.type
_entity_poly.pdbx_seq_one_letter_code
_entity_poly.pdbx_strand_id
1 'polypeptide(L)'
;MPRYVILQHDAPRGLHWDLLLETAGLLSAWAISRPPDEPGEIPAERLPDHRRLYLEYEGPISGDRGTVTRWDAGEYRIQRRREGLLEFHVFGQRRRGVVRLTRSQSAPEKWSFRYFPEPAAGWPGA
;
A
#
# COMPACT_ATOMS: atom_id res chain seq x y z
N MET A 1 0.44 1.13 -17.10
CA MET A 1 -0.77 1.19 -16.23
C MET A 1 -0.43 2.06 -15.02
N PRO A 2 -1.37 2.47 -14.12
CA PRO A 2 -0.96 3.27 -12.97
C PRO A 2 -0.03 2.47 -12.05
N ARG A 3 1.01 3.14 -11.51
CA ARG A 3 2.04 2.51 -10.68
C ARG A 3 1.66 2.48 -9.21
N TYR A 4 2.19 1.51 -8.49
CA TYR A 4 2.22 1.53 -7.03
C TYR A 4 3.64 1.30 -6.51
N VAL A 5 3.86 1.75 -5.28
CA VAL A 5 5.03 1.38 -4.49
C VAL A 5 4.58 1.15 -3.05
N ILE A 6 5.26 0.23 -2.38
CA ILE A 6 5.23 0.10 -0.94
C ILE A 6 6.63 0.44 -0.45
N LEU A 7 6.73 1.43 0.42
CA LEU A 7 7.97 1.85 1.05
C LEU A 7 7.98 1.34 2.49
N GLN A 8 9.05 0.66 2.90
CA GLN A 8 9.32 0.46 4.32
C GLN A 8 9.89 1.75 4.87
N HIS A 9 9.26 2.29 5.91
CA HIS A 9 9.57 3.59 6.48
C HIS A 9 10.02 3.42 7.93
N ASP A 10 11.33 3.57 8.14
CA ASP A 10 11.94 3.61 9.47
C ASP A 10 11.91 5.06 9.97
N ALA A 11 10.90 5.37 10.78
CA ALA A 11 10.62 6.71 11.29
C ALA A 11 10.78 6.78 12.81
N PRO A 12 10.98 7.97 13.41
CA PRO A 12 11.09 8.11 14.87
C PRO A 12 9.87 7.59 15.65
N ARG A 13 8.69 7.60 15.01
CA ARG A 13 7.44 7.06 15.57
C ARG A 13 7.31 5.54 15.48
N GLY A 14 8.31 4.86 14.90
CA GLY A 14 8.33 3.43 14.66
C GLY A 14 8.27 3.04 13.18
N LEU A 15 8.63 1.78 12.93
CA LEU A 15 8.62 1.14 11.62
C LEU A 15 7.18 0.95 11.10
N HIS A 16 6.95 1.31 9.84
CA HIS A 16 5.68 1.10 9.15
C HIS A 16 5.90 0.99 7.63
N TRP A 17 4.83 0.74 6.87
CA TRP A 17 4.90 0.59 5.42
C TRP A 17 3.95 1.56 4.72
N ASP A 18 4.48 2.46 3.91
CA ASP A 18 3.69 3.42 3.14
C ASP A 18 3.30 2.81 1.79
N LEU A 19 2.01 2.52 1.62
CA LEU A 19 1.42 2.15 0.34
C LEU A 19 1.05 3.42 -0.44
N LEU A 20 1.66 3.58 -1.61
CA LEU A 20 1.45 4.73 -2.50
C LEU A 20 0.86 4.26 -3.84
N LEU A 21 -0.29 4.81 -4.23
CA LEU A 21 -0.98 4.51 -5.48
C LEU A 21 -1.02 5.74 -6.39
N GLU A 22 -0.52 5.60 -7.62
CA GLU A 22 -0.54 6.69 -8.60
C GLU A 22 -1.96 7.05 -9.05
N THR A 23 -2.42 8.24 -8.68
CA THR A 23 -3.76 8.74 -8.98
C THR A 23 -3.70 10.18 -9.46
N ALA A 24 -4.15 10.45 -10.70
CA ALA A 24 -4.34 11.80 -11.23
C ALA A 24 -3.17 12.77 -10.99
N GLY A 25 -1.93 12.31 -11.18
CA GLY A 25 -0.72 13.15 -11.06
C GLY A 25 -0.13 13.23 -9.65
N LEU A 26 -0.76 12.64 -8.65
CA LEU A 26 -0.27 12.50 -7.28
C LEU A 26 -0.24 11.02 -6.85
N LEU A 27 0.16 10.76 -5.61
CA LEU A 27 0.10 9.44 -5.00
C LEU A 27 -0.89 9.45 -3.83
N SER A 28 -1.98 8.69 -3.94
CA SER A 28 -2.81 8.39 -2.76
C SER A 28 -2.00 7.51 -1.80
N ALA A 29 -1.97 7.85 -0.52
CA ALA A 29 -1.02 7.28 0.44
C ALA A 29 -1.71 6.71 1.69
N TRP A 30 -1.22 5.56 2.16
CA TRP A 30 -1.62 4.96 3.44
C TRP A 30 -0.41 4.41 4.19
N ALA A 31 -0.32 4.67 5.49
CA ALA A 31 0.64 4.02 6.37
C ALA A 31 0.03 2.73 6.94
N ILE A 32 0.66 1.59 6.70
CA ILE A 32 0.27 0.27 7.19
C ILE A 32 1.14 -0.07 8.40
N SER A 33 0.52 -0.44 9.52
CA SER A 33 1.23 -0.55 10.81
C SER A 33 2.06 -1.83 11.00
N ARG A 34 1.90 -2.82 10.11
CA ARG A 34 2.61 -4.11 10.14
C ARG A 34 3.06 -4.48 8.72
N PRO A 35 4.04 -5.39 8.56
CA PRO A 35 4.50 -5.84 7.25
C PRO A 35 3.32 -6.25 6.33
N PRO A 36 3.30 -5.81 5.06
CA PRO A 36 2.23 -6.16 4.11
C PRO A 36 2.18 -7.66 3.76
N ASP A 37 3.17 -8.42 4.24
CA ASP A 37 3.20 -9.87 4.16
C ASP A 37 2.52 -10.63 5.28
N GLU A 38 2.20 -9.96 6.38
CA GLU A 38 1.47 -10.58 7.48
C GLU A 38 0.04 -10.95 7.09
N PRO A 39 -0.45 -12.12 7.55
CA PRO A 39 -1.81 -12.54 7.29
C PRO A 39 -2.83 -11.72 8.10
N GLY A 40 -4.04 -11.65 7.58
CA GLY A 40 -5.18 -11.03 8.24
C GLY A 40 -5.37 -9.55 7.90
N GLU A 41 -6.16 -8.88 8.73
CA GLU A 41 -6.46 -7.46 8.58
C GLU A 41 -5.47 -6.62 9.39
N ILE A 42 -4.83 -5.66 8.74
CA ILE A 42 -3.78 -4.81 9.30
C ILE A 42 -4.30 -3.37 9.42
N PRO A 43 -4.17 -2.70 10.57
CA PRO A 43 -4.51 -1.28 10.66
C PRO A 43 -3.71 -0.44 9.66
N ALA A 44 -4.39 0.48 9.00
CA ALA A 44 -3.79 1.44 8.11
C ALA A 44 -4.32 2.85 8.41
N GLU A 45 -3.56 3.88 8.05
CA GLU A 45 -3.95 5.28 8.24
C GLU A 45 -3.85 6.01 6.91
N ARG A 46 -4.86 6.81 6.56
CA ARG A 46 -4.82 7.64 5.36
C ARG A 46 -3.85 8.80 5.58
N LEU A 47 -2.89 8.93 4.68
CA LEU A 47 -1.93 10.04 4.69
C LEU A 47 -2.33 11.10 3.65
N PRO A 48 -1.77 12.33 3.78
CA PRO A 48 -1.81 13.30 2.70
C PRO A 48 -1.23 12.73 1.40
N ASP A 49 -1.72 13.19 0.26
CA ASP A 49 -1.22 12.72 -1.02
C ASP A 49 0.26 13.09 -1.21
N HIS A 50 1.02 12.18 -1.82
CA HIS A 50 2.47 12.30 -2.00
C HIS A 50 2.86 12.69 -3.42
N ARG A 51 4.06 13.26 -3.57
CA ARG A 51 4.65 13.59 -4.87
C ARG A 51 5.05 12.31 -5.61
N ARG A 52 4.87 12.29 -6.93
CA ARG A 52 5.20 11.13 -7.80
C ARG A 52 6.66 10.67 -7.70
N LEU A 53 7.58 11.56 -7.32
CA LEU A 53 8.99 11.22 -7.08
C LEU A 53 9.15 10.03 -6.12
N TYR A 54 8.24 9.86 -5.16
CA TYR A 54 8.27 8.75 -4.20
C TYR A 54 8.01 7.37 -4.79
N LEU A 55 7.58 7.27 -6.05
CA LEU A 55 7.55 5.99 -6.77
C LEU A 55 8.96 5.40 -6.92
N GLU A 56 9.98 6.25 -6.99
CA GLU A 56 11.36 5.90 -7.31
C GLU A 56 12.34 6.23 -6.17
N TYR A 57 11.98 7.17 -5.30
CA TYR A 57 12.82 7.63 -4.21
C TYR A 57 13.05 6.56 -3.13
N GLU A 58 14.31 6.45 -2.71
CA GLU A 58 14.76 5.73 -1.51
C GLU A 58 15.78 6.63 -0.81
N GLY A 59 15.77 6.65 0.53
CA GLY A 59 16.66 7.49 1.32
C GLY A 59 15.96 8.35 2.38
N PRO A 60 16.68 9.33 2.94
CA PRO A 60 16.23 10.09 4.10
C PRO A 60 15.09 11.07 3.78
N ILE A 61 14.09 11.11 4.64
CA ILE A 61 12.96 12.03 4.55
C ILE A 61 13.25 13.30 5.33
N SER A 62 13.06 14.45 4.67
CA SER A 62 13.28 15.76 5.26
C SER A 62 12.47 15.98 6.55
N GLY A 63 13.03 16.77 7.47
CA GLY A 63 12.36 17.15 8.72
C GLY A 63 12.39 16.04 9.78
N ASP A 64 13.48 15.27 9.83
CA ASP A 64 13.70 14.19 10.80
C ASP A 64 12.55 13.16 10.82
N ARG A 65 12.04 12.82 9.64
CA ARG A 65 10.92 11.87 9.51
C ARG A 65 11.37 10.44 9.29
N GLY A 66 12.67 10.19 9.23
CA GLY A 66 13.24 8.86 9.05
C GLY A 66 13.75 8.61 7.64
N THR A 67 13.83 7.33 7.26
CA THR A 67 14.33 6.87 5.96
C THR A 67 13.33 5.90 5.32
N VAL A 68 13.19 5.98 4.00
CA VAL A 68 12.36 5.04 3.24
C VAL A 68 13.21 4.14 2.35
N THR A 69 12.87 2.86 2.29
CA THR A 69 13.43 1.89 1.35
C THR A 69 12.29 1.18 0.62
N ARG A 70 12.53 0.77 -0.63
CA ARG A 70 11.47 0.10 -1.41
C ARG A 70 11.25 -1.31 -0.87
N TRP A 71 10.02 -1.57 -0.42
CA TRP A 71 9.58 -2.92 -0.05
C TRP A 71 9.03 -3.67 -1.27
N ASP A 72 8.15 -3.06 -2.06
CA ASP A 72 7.65 -3.63 -3.32
C ASP A 72 7.27 -2.51 -4.30
N ALA A 73 7.23 -2.82 -5.59
CA ALA A 73 6.75 -1.88 -6.60
C ALA A 73 6.24 -2.63 -7.83
N GLY A 74 5.36 -1.98 -8.57
CA GLY A 74 4.86 -2.50 -9.83
C GLY A 74 3.70 -1.69 -10.37
N GLU A 75 2.85 -2.36 -11.13
CA GLU A 75 1.60 -1.80 -11.62
C GLU A 75 0.43 -2.27 -10.76
N TYR A 76 -0.67 -1.52 -10.78
CA TYR A 76 -1.90 -1.96 -10.15
C TYR A 76 -3.11 -1.71 -11.04
N ARG A 77 -4.20 -2.45 -10.79
CA ARG A 77 -5.48 -2.28 -11.49
C ARG A 77 -6.62 -2.21 -10.48
N ILE A 78 -7.35 -1.10 -10.47
CA ILE A 78 -8.56 -0.96 -9.65
C ILE A 78 -9.59 -2.01 -10.09
N GLN A 79 -10.13 -2.75 -9.13
CA GLN A 79 -11.22 -3.70 -9.33
C GLN A 79 -12.55 -3.10 -8.86
N ARG A 80 -12.54 -2.43 -7.71
CA ARG A 80 -13.72 -1.81 -7.13
C ARG A 80 -13.34 -0.56 -6.33
N ARG A 81 -14.13 0.50 -6.50
CA ARG A 81 -14.02 1.72 -5.68
C ARG A 81 -15.39 2.21 -5.31
N ARG A 82 -15.65 2.39 -4.02
CA ARG A 82 -16.86 2.99 -3.45
C ARG A 82 -16.44 3.87 -2.28
N GLU A 83 -17.38 4.60 -1.69
CA GLU A 83 -17.07 5.34 -0.47
C GLU A 83 -16.57 4.38 0.62
N GLY A 84 -15.40 4.69 1.19
CA GLY A 84 -14.77 3.87 2.23
C GLY A 84 -14.28 2.49 1.80
N LEU A 85 -14.28 2.16 0.49
CA LEU A 85 -13.76 0.88 -0.01
C LEU A 85 -12.94 1.08 -1.28
N LEU A 86 -11.71 0.57 -1.27
CA LEU A 86 -10.85 0.48 -2.44
C LEU A 86 -10.28 -0.93 -2.56
N GLU A 87 -10.59 -1.61 -3.67
CA GLU A 87 -10.06 -2.93 -4.02
C GLU A 87 -9.32 -2.84 -5.35
N PHE A 88 -8.12 -3.38 -5.38
CA PHE A 88 -7.26 -3.35 -6.55
C PHE A 88 -6.31 -4.56 -6.58
N HIS A 89 -5.97 -4.99 -7.79
CA HIS A 89 -4.96 -6.01 -8.00
C HIS A 89 -3.58 -5.34 -8.11
N VAL A 90 -2.58 -5.87 -7.42
CA VAL A 90 -1.18 -5.46 -7.53
C VAL A 90 -0.39 -6.48 -8.37
N PHE A 91 0.53 -5.98 -9.18
CA PHE A 91 1.42 -6.75 -10.04
C PHE A 91 2.87 -6.39 -9.73
N GLY A 92 3.30 -6.74 -8.52
CA GLY A 92 4.64 -6.44 -8.02
C GLY A 92 5.66 -7.54 -8.19
N GLN A 93 6.83 -7.26 -7.64
CA GLN A 93 7.93 -8.21 -7.51
C GLN A 93 7.71 -9.13 -6.30
N ARG A 94 7.23 -8.58 -5.17
CA ARG A 94 6.95 -9.35 -3.96
C ARG A 94 5.50 -9.80 -3.85
N ARG A 95 4.54 -8.98 -4.30
CA ARG A 95 3.11 -9.28 -4.17
C ARG A 95 2.39 -9.27 -5.51
N ARG A 96 1.60 -10.32 -5.74
CA ARG A 96 0.66 -10.47 -6.85
C ARG A 96 -0.67 -10.98 -6.30
N GLY A 97 -1.71 -10.15 -6.36
CA GLY A 97 -2.99 -10.45 -5.72
C GLY A 97 -3.84 -9.21 -5.49
N VAL A 98 -4.93 -9.38 -4.75
CA VAL A 98 -5.88 -8.30 -4.43
C VAL A 98 -5.52 -7.66 -3.10
N VAL A 99 -5.44 -6.33 -3.08
CA VAL A 99 -5.43 -5.52 -1.86
C VAL A 99 -6.82 -4.91 -1.68
N ARG A 100 -7.31 -4.95 -0.44
CA ARG A 100 -8.52 -4.26 0.01
C ARG A 100 -8.16 -3.24 1.09
N LEU A 101 -8.62 -2.01 0.89
CA LEU A 101 -8.59 -0.93 1.87
C LEU A 101 -10.01 -0.57 2.28
N THR A 102 -10.31 -0.63 3.59
CA THR A 102 -11.63 -0.29 4.14
C THR A 102 -11.50 0.86 5.13
N ARG A 103 -12.26 1.94 4.96
CA ARG A 103 -12.27 3.10 5.88
C ARG A 103 -13.18 2.83 7.06
N SER A 104 -12.77 3.23 8.25
CA SER A 104 -13.64 3.26 9.42
C SER A 104 -14.79 4.24 9.22
N GLN A 105 -15.99 3.86 9.69
CA GLN A 105 -17.16 4.74 9.67
C GLN A 105 -17.08 5.86 10.71
N SER A 106 -16.38 5.63 11.82
CA SER A 106 -16.28 6.57 12.95
C SER A 106 -15.05 7.46 12.92
N ALA A 107 -14.07 7.16 12.06
CA ALA A 107 -12.78 7.83 12.00
C ALA A 107 -12.23 7.82 10.56
N PRO A 108 -12.42 8.89 9.76
CA PRO A 108 -12.14 8.88 8.32
C PRO A 108 -10.66 8.70 7.97
N GLU A 109 -9.76 8.99 8.90
CA GLU A 109 -8.31 8.76 8.80
C GLU A 109 -7.92 7.30 9.03
N LYS A 110 -8.75 6.52 9.74
CA LYS A 110 -8.47 5.11 10.05
C LYS A 110 -8.99 4.18 8.97
N TRP A 111 -8.13 3.29 8.53
CA TRP A 111 -8.40 2.30 7.51
C TRP A 111 -7.93 0.92 7.98
N SER A 112 -8.33 -0.11 7.24
CA SER A 112 -7.73 -1.43 7.34
C SER A 112 -7.23 -1.90 5.98
N PHE A 113 -6.07 -2.52 5.98
CA PHE A 113 -5.41 -3.15 4.85
C PHE A 113 -5.55 -4.66 4.95
N ARG A 114 -5.94 -5.30 3.85
CA ARG A 114 -5.93 -6.75 3.75
C ARG A 114 -5.44 -7.17 2.37
N TYR A 115 -4.56 -8.17 2.36
CA TYR A 115 -4.03 -8.75 1.13
C TYR A 115 -4.59 -10.15 0.91
N PHE A 116 -4.94 -10.45 -0.33
CA PHE A 116 -5.40 -11.75 -0.81
C PHE A 116 -4.45 -12.17 -1.94
N PRO A 117 -3.58 -13.18 -1.73
CA PRO A 117 -2.68 -13.63 -2.79
C PRO A 117 -3.48 -14.14 -3.98
N GLU A 118 -2.97 -13.90 -5.18
CA GLU A 118 -3.43 -14.63 -6.36
C GLU A 118 -3.17 -16.13 -6.13
N PRO A 119 -4.08 -17.04 -6.54
CA PRO A 119 -3.81 -18.46 -6.49
C PRO A 119 -2.49 -18.74 -7.21
N ALA A 120 -1.62 -19.58 -6.63
CA ALA A 120 -0.44 -20.05 -7.34
C ALA A 120 -0.90 -20.65 -8.67
N ALA A 121 -0.33 -20.20 -9.78
CA ALA A 121 -0.60 -20.77 -11.09
C ALA A 121 -0.18 -22.24 -11.08
N GLY A 122 -1.15 -23.15 -10.95
CA GLY A 122 -0.93 -24.59 -10.98
C GLY A 122 -1.31 -25.32 -9.70
N TRP A 123 -2.60 -25.59 -9.52
CA TRP A 123 -3.02 -26.89 -8.99
C TRP A 123 -4.15 -27.45 -9.85
N PRO A 124 -3.85 -28.23 -10.90
CA PRO A 124 -4.85 -29.09 -11.51
C PRO A 124 -4.97 -30.35 -10.64
N GLY A 125 -6.03 -30.47 -9.86
CA GLY A 125 -6.37 -31.74 -9.21
C GLY A 125 -6.96 -31.61 -7.80
N ALA A 126 -8.28 -31.48 -7.75
CA ALA A 126 -9.13 -32.18 -6.79
C ALA A 126 -10.23 -32.88 -7.59
#